data_AF-A0AAW1J8R8-F1
#
_entry.id   AF-A0AAW1J8R8-F1
#
_cell.length_a   1.000
_cell.length_b   1.000
_cell.length_c   1.000
_cell.angle_alpha   90.00
_cell.angle_beta   90.00
_cell.angle_gamma   90.00
#
_symmetry.space_group_name_H-M   'P 1'
#
loop_
_entity.id
_entity.type
_entity.pdbx_description
1 polymer ?
#
loop_
_entity_poly.entity_id
_entity_poly.type
_entity_poly.pdbx_seq_one_letter_code
_entity_poly.pdbx_strand_id
1 'polypeptide(L)'
;MAGLKDHSKLLLMERPASKERKMEEESKKNEILKACQAIAQVKTEVDKLFQKVSSLQTSVNTGTRVNEKEFIILTELLMVQLLKLDSIEAEGEAKALRKSEVRRVQGYVDLLDSLKTKNANPFGDHGSTVAVTTNWETFDSGVGSLTPPSSSSSSFTKPTQDWERFE
;
A
#
# COMPACT_ATOMS: atom_id res chain seq x y z
N MET A 1 -34.91 26.34 5.90
CA MET A 1 -35.89 27.37 6.33
C MET A 1 -37.27 26.89 5.93
N ALA A 2 -38.01 26.25 6.82
CA ALA A 2 -39.36 25.78 6.53
C ALA A 2 -40.33 26.97 6.68
N GLY A 3 -40.87 27.46 5.57
CA GLY A 3 -41.78 28.61 5.54
C GLY A 3 -43.15 28.24 6.08
N LEU A 4 -43.43 28.54 7.35
CA LEU A 4 -44.77 28.50 7.92
C LEU A 4 -45.48 29.81 7.54
N LYS A 5 -46.55 29.69 6.74
CA LYS A 5 -47.40 30.80 6.32
C LYS A 5 -48.34 31.18 7.46
N ASP A 6 -48.58 32.47 7.67
CA ASP A 6 -49.52 32.96 8.68
C ASP A 6 -50.89 32.27 8.51
N HIS A 7 -51.44 31.82 9.65
CA HIS A 7 -52.66 31.00 9.83
C HIS A 7 -52.52 29.47 9.68
N SER A 8 -51.32 28.93 9.47
CA SER A 8 -51.10 27.48 9.49
C SER A 8 -51.16 26.93 10.92
N LYS A 9 -52.16 26.09 11.24
CA LYS A 9 -52.24 25.38 12.53
C LYS A 9 -51.45 24.07 12.43
N LEU A 10 -50.44 23.90 13.29
CA LEU A 10 -49.63 22.68 13.36
C LEU A 10 -50.12 21.84 14.54
N LEU A 11 -50.57 20.61 14.28
CA LEU A 11 -51.02 19.67 15.30
C LEU A 11 -49.82 18.81 15.74
N LEU A 12 -49.33 19.04 16.95
CA LEU A 12 -48.26 18.24 17.56
C LEU A 12 -48.87 16.96 18.12
N MET A 13 -48.68 15.84 17.42
CA MET A 13 -49.12 14.52 17.89
C MET A 13 -47.91 13.63 18.18
N GLU A 14 -47.56 13.48 19.45
CA GLU A 14 -46.50 12.58 19.90
C GLU A 14 -47.00 11.13 19.77
N ARG A 15 -46.53 10.41 18.74
CA ARG A 15 -46.81 8.97 18.60
C ARG A 15 -45.90 8.17 19.55
N PRO A 16 -46.37 7.10 20.20
CA PRO A 16 -45.52 6.19 20.97
C PRO A 16 -44.29 5.67 20.17
N ALA A 17 -44.47 5.42 18.87
CA ALA A 17 -43.40 5.06 17.92
C ALA A 17 -42.34 6.17 17.69
N SER A 18 -42.54 7.38 18.23
CA SER A 18 -41.55 8.46 18.21
C SER A 18 -40.50 8.32 19.32
N LYS A 19 -40.82 7.66 20.44
CA LYS A 19 -39.85 7.37 21.51
C LYS A 19 -38.89 6.25 21.10
N GLU A 20 -39.41 5.23 20.44
CA GLU A 20 -38.63 4.10 19.92
C GLU A 20 -37.64 4.53 18.82
N ARG A 21 -38.09 5.38 17.88
CA ARG A 21 -37.21 5.96 16.84
C ARG A 21 -36.10 6.85 17.39
N LYS A 22 -36.32 7.54 18.51
CA LYS A 22 -35.29 8.39 19.15
C LYS A 22 -34.20 7.54 19.84
N MET A 23 -34.59 6.46 20.51
CA MET A 23 -33.65 5.55 21.16
C MET A 23 -32.77 4.80 20.14
N GLU A 24 -33.34 4.39 19.02
CA GLU A 24 -32.61 3.72 17.92
C GLU A 24 -31.61 4.66 17.22
N GLU A 25 -31.94 5.96 17.11
CA GLU A 25 -31.03 6.94 16.55
C GLU A 25 -29.84 7.23 17.48
N GLU A 26 -30.08 7.27 18.79
CA GLU A 26 -29.03 7.43 19.81
C GLU A 26 -28.10 6.20 19.89
N SER A 27 -28.63 4.98 19.74
CA SER A 27 -27.81 3.77 19.72
C SER A 27 -26.87 3.72 18.52
N LYS A 28 -27.37 4.06 17.31
CA LYS A 28 -26.54 4.14 16.09
C LYS A 28 -25.43 5.18 16.21
N LYS A 29 -25.74 6.36 16.77
CA LYS A 29 -24.72 7.39 17.04
C LYS A 29 -23.64 6.88 18.00
N ASN A 30 -24.04 6.18 19.06
CA ASN A 30 -23.11 5.59 20.02
C ASN A 30 -22.20 4.53 19.38
N GLU A 31 -22.72 3.70 18.48
CA GLU A 31 -21.92 2.70 17.74
C GLU A 31 -20.89 3.37 16.83
N ILE A 32 -21.28 4.41 16.09
CA ILE A 32 -20.38 5.19 15.24
C ILE A 32 -19.28 5.84 16.09
N LEU A 33 -19.63 6.44 17.24
CA LEU A 33 -18.65 7.06 18.14
C LEU A 33 -17.65 6.03 18.68
N LYS A 34 -18.10 4.84 19.07
CA LYS A 34 -17.23 3.75 19.53
C LYS A 34 -16.27 3.31 18.43
N ALA A 35 -16.76 3.12 17.20
CA ALA A 35 -15.93 2.77 16.06
C ALA A 35 -14.87 3.86 15.76
N CYS A 36 -15.28 5.12 15.74
CA CYS A 36 -14.38 6.26 15.55
C CYS A 36 -13.31 6.34 16.66
N GLN A 37 -13.69 6.11 17.91
CA GLN A 37 -12.76 6.07 19.04
C GLN A 37 -11.74 4.94 18.92
N ALA A 38 -12.18 3.72 18.55
CA ALA A 38 -11.30 2.59 18.34
C ALA A 38 -10.31 2.85 17.19
N ILE A 39 -10.77 3.44 16.08
CA ILE A 39 -9.91 3.84 14.96
C ILE A 39 -8.89 4.89 15.41
N ALA A 40 -9.31 5.87 16.21
CA ALA A 40 -8.40 6.90 16.73
C ALA A 40 -7.29 6.30 17.60
N GLN A 41 -7.60 5.30 18.44
CA GLN A 41 -6.59 4.59 19.22
C GLN A 41 -5.59 3.86 18.32
N VAL A 42 -6.07 3.11 17.32
CA VAL A 42 -5.17 2.46 16.35
C VAL A 42 -4.30 3.48 15.63
N LYS A 43 -4.87 4.62 15.23
CA LYS A 43 -4.13 5.71 14.57
C LYS A 43 -2.96 6.21 15.40
N THR A 44 -3.14 6.38 16.72
CA THR A 44 -2.05 6.79 17.61
C THR A 44 -0.93 5.74 17.69
N GLU A 45 -1.26 4.45 17.66
CA GLU A 45 -0.24 3.38 17.63
C GLU A 45 0.49 3.36 16.27
N VAL A 46 -0.24 3.52 15.17
CA VAL A 46 0.34 3.63 13.83
C VAL A 46 1.26 4.86 13.73
N ASP A 47 0.92 6.00 14.35
CA ASP A 47 1.79 7.18 14.38
C ASP A 47 3.11 6.91 15.10
N LYS A 48 3.08 6.17 16.22
CA LYS A 48 4.30 5.74 16.91
C LYS A 48 5.15 4.81 16.06
N LEU A 49 4.52 3.87 15.36
CA LEU A 49 5.23 2.97 14.43
C LEU A 49 5.84 3.76 13.27
N PHE A 50 5.12 4.74 12.74
CA PHE A 50 5.63 5.61 11.68
C PHE A 50 6.90 6.36 12.11
N GLN A 51 6.96 6.88 13.34
CA GLN A 51 8.20 7.51 13.84
C GLN A 51 9.39 6.55 13.81
N LYS A 52 9.18 5.27 14.14
CA LYS A 52 10.22 4.24 14.04
C LYS A 52 10.62 3.98 12.60
N VAL A 53 9.65 3.88 11.68
CA VAL A 53 9.90 3.71 10.23
C VAL A 53 10.69 4.91 9.68
N SER A 54 10.36 6.14 10.06
CA SER A 54 11.09 7.35 9.64
C SER A 54 12.52 7.39 10.18
N SER A 55 12.73 6.98 11.42
CA SER A 55 14.08 6.84 11.98
C SER A 55 14.89 5.79 11.21
N LEU A 56 14.28 4.63 10.95
CA LEU A 56 14.88 3.54 10.18
C LEU A 56 15.25 4.00 8.76
N GLN A 57 14.33 4.70 8.09
CA GLN A 57 14.53 5.28 6.76
C GLN A 57 15.74 6.22 6.74
N THR A 58 15.86 7.09 7.74
CA THR A 58 16.98 8.02 7.85
C THR A 58 18.31 7.27 8.01
N SER A 59 18.35 6.22 8.85
CA SER A 59 19.54 5.37 8.99
C SER A 59 19.94 4.69 7.68
N VAL A 60 18.99 4.09 6.98
CA VAL A 60 19.23 3.42 5.68
C VAL A 60 19.71 4.43 4.63
N ASN A 61 19.07 5.59 4.53
CA ASN A 61 19.45 6.64 3.57
C ASN A 61 20.84 7.24 3.85
N THR A 62 21.27 7.26 5.11
CA THR A 62 22.62 7.69 5.51
C THR A 62 23.67 6.60 5.23
N GLY A 63 23.26 5.43 4.72
CA GLY A 63 24.14 4.29 4.44
C GLY A 63 24.46 3.43 5.66
N THR A 64 23.79 3.66 6.80
CA THR A 64 23.97 2.81 7.99
C THR A 64 23.26 1.48 7.73
N ARG A 65 24.01 0.37 7.80
CA ARG A 65 23.45 -0.97 7.66
C ARG A 65 22.57 -1.29 8.86
N VAL A 66 21.28 -1.45 8.62
CA VAL A 66 20.31 -1.80 9.67
C VAL A 66 20.10 -3.32 9.70
N ASN A 67 19.90 -3.87 10.91
CA ASN A 67 19.63 -5.30 11.08
C ASN A 67 18.28 -5.67 10.44
N GLU A 68 18.28 -6.77 9.66
CA GLU A 68 17.10 -7.31 9.01
C GLU A 68 15.94 -7.59 9.97
N LYS A 69 16.24 -7.98 11.21
CA LYS A 69 15.21 -8.25 12.24
C LYS A 69 14.36 -7.02 12.56
N GLU A 70 14.90 -5.81 12.47
CA GLU A 70 14.15 -4.59 12.73
C GLU A 70 13.04 -4.37 11.69
N PHE A 71 13.30 -4.71 10.42
CA PHE A 71 12.28 -4.66 9.37
C PHE A 71 11.16 -5.65 9.63
N ILE A 72 11.52 -6.89 9.98
CA ILE A 72 10.57 -7.95 10.29
C ILE A 72 9.66 -7.53 11.46
N ILE A 73 10.24 -7.07 12.56
CA ILE A 73 9.50 -6.64 13.76
C ILE A 73 8.56 -5.47 13.42
N LEU A 74 9.03 -4.46 12.67
CA LEU A 74 8.19 -3.32 12.31
C LEU A 74 7.04 -3.73 11.37
N THR A 75 7.30 -4.60 10.39
CA THR A 75 6.26 -5.15 9.52
C THR A 75 5.23 -5.93 10.32
N GLU A 76 5.65 -6.81 11.24
CA GLU A 76 4.73 -7.56 12.12
C GLU A 76 3.87 -6.63 12.98
N LEU A 77 4.48 -5.59 13.58
CA LEU A 77 3.73 -4.61 14.38
C LEU A 77 2.71 -3.83 13.55
N LEU A 78 3.01 -3.52 12.28
CA LEU A 78 2.07 -2.89 11.35
C LEU A 78 0.95 -3.87 10.95
N MET A 79 1.26 -5.14 10.69
CA MET A 79 0.27 -6.18 10.42
C MET A 79 -0.72 -6.34 11.59
N VAL A 80 -0.24 -6.26 12.83
CA VAL A 80 -1.11 -6.27 14.02
C VAL A 80 -2.08 -5.08 14.01
N GLN A 81 -1.67 -3.90 13.55
CA GLN A 81 -2.61 -2.77 13.43
C GLN A 81 -3.65 -2.99 12.33
N LEU A 82 -3.29 -3.63 11.21
CA LEU A 82 -4.26 -4.01 10.18
C LEU A 82 -5.32 -4.96 10.72
N LEU A 83 -4.91 -6.00 11.45
CA LEU A 83 -5.84 -6.94 12.09
C LEU A 83 -6.79 -6.23 13.09
N LYS A 84 -6.27 -5.25 13.85
CA LYS A 84 -7.11 -4.43 14.73
C LYS A 84 -8.11 -3.61 13.92
N LEU A 85 -7.70 -2.97 12.82
CA LEU A 85 -8.62 -2.23 11.95
C LEU A 85 -9.69 -3.16 11.36
N ASP A 86 -9.33 -4.37 10.94
CA ASP A 86 -10.27 -5.34 10.38
C ASP A 86 -11.31 -5.81 11.40
N SER A 87 -10.95 -5.86 12.69
CA SER A 87 -11.87 -6.21 13.77
C SER A 87 -12.87 -5.11 14.14
N ILE A 88 -12.66 -3.87 13.68
CA ILE A 88 -13.56 -2.75 14.00
C ILE A 88 -14.73 -2.73 13.02
N GLU A 89 -15.91 -3.12 13.50
CA GLU A 89 -17.16 -2.89 12.76
C GLU A 89 -17.44 -1.39 12.65
N ALA A 90 -17.55 -0.90 11.41
CA ALA A 90 -17.73 0.51 11.12
C ALA A 90 -18.57 0.70 9.85
N GLU A 91 -19.53 1.61 9.91
CA GLU A 91 -20.39 2.00 8.80
C GLU A 91 -20.25 3.50 8.48
N GLY A 92 -20.78 3.92 7.33
CA GLY A 92 -20.78 5.32 6.90
C GLY A 92 -19.40 5.98 6.95
N GLU A 93 -19.32 7.11 7.66
CA GLU A 93 -18.08 7.90 7.81
C GLU A 93 -16.99 7.14 8.58
N ALA A 94 -17.33 6.38 9.62
CA ALA A 94 -16.37 5.60 10.37
C ALA A 94 -15.68 4.54 9.49
N LYS A 95 -16.42 3.95 8.53
CA LYS A 95 -15.86 3.03 7.53
C LYS A 95 -14.86 3.72 6.61
N ALA A 96 -15.12 4.98 6.23
CA ALA A 96 -14.20 5.76 5.42
C ALA A 96 -12.90 6.06 6.18
N LEU A 97 -13.00 6.44 7.46
CA LEU A 97 -11.83 6.63 8.34
C LEU A 97 -11.00 5.34 8.45
N ARG A 98 -11.64 4.21 8.74
CA ARG A 98 -10.98 2.89 8.81
C ARG A 98 -10.22 2.57 7.52
N LYS A 99 -10.85 2.76 6.35
CA LYS A 99 -10.22 2.53 5.05
C LYS A 99 -9.02 3.44 4.80
N SER A 100 -9.11 4.71 5.18
CA SER A 100 -7.99 5.65 5.03
C SER A 100 -6.79 5.23 5.88
N GLU A 101 -7.05 4.71 7.07
CA GLU A 101 -6.02 4.26 7.99
C GLU A 101 -5.38 2.94 7.53
N VAL A 102 -6.17 2.00 6.99
CA VAL A 102 -5.65 0.77 6.36
C VAL A 102 -4.65 1.11 5.25
N ARG A 103 -5.01 2.04 4.35
CA ARG A 103 -4.10 2.45 3.26
C ARG A 103 -2.82 3.08 3.80
N ARG A 104 -2.91 3.85 4.88
CA ARG A 104 -1.75 4.47 5.52
C ARG A 104 -0.79 3.43 6.06
N VAL A 105 -1.31 2.41 6.76
CA VAL A 105 -0.51 1.30 7.27
C VAL A 105 0.14 0.50 6.13
N GLN A 106 -0.63 0.18 5.08
CA GLN A 106 -0.10 -0.49 3.89
C GLN A 106 1.04 0.30 3.23
N GLY A 107 0.89 1.62 3.07
CA GLY A 107 1.97 2.46 2.55
C GLY A 107 3.24 2.45 3.39
N TYR A 108 3.15 2.26 4.71
CA TYR A 108 4.33 2.11 5.57
C TYR A 108 4.98 0.73 5.45
N VAL A 109 4.20 -0.31 5.16
CA VAL A 109 4.72 -1.66 4.87
C VAL A 109 5.47 -1.64 3.54
N ASP A 110 4.88 -1.06 2.49
CA ASP A 110 5.53 -0.90 1.19
C ASP A 110 6.84 -0.08 1.32
N LEU A 111 6.83 0.96 2.16
CA LEU A 111 8.04 1.72 2.48
C LEU A 111 9.09 0.84 3.15
N LEU A 112 8.73 0.03 4.15
CA LEU A 112 9.67 -0.90 4.81
C LEU A 112 10.28 -1.90 3.83
N ASP A 113 9.50 -2.47 2.92
CA ASP A 113 9.99 -3.41 1.90
C ASP A 113 10.97 -2.74 0.93
N SER A 114 10.69 -1.49 0.53
CA SER A 114 11.62 -0.70 -0.27
C SER A 114 12.93 -0.41 0.48
N LEU A 115 12.84 -0.07 1.77
CA LEU A 115 14.01 0.21 2.61
C LEU A 115 14.82 -1.05 2.87
N LYS A 116 14.18 -2.21 3.04
CA LYS A 116 14.84 -3.51 3.18
C LYS A 116 15.66 -3.84 1.94
N THR A 117 15.10 -3.60 0.75
CA THR A 117 15.80 -3.79 -0.53
C THR A 117 17.01 -2.86 -0.64
N LYS A 118 16.84 -1.57 -0.34
CA LYS A 118 17.94 -0.59 -0.33
C LYS A 118 19.02 -0.93 0.69
N ASN A 119 18.62 -1.39 1.87
CA ASN A 119 19.51 -1.77 2.95
C ASN A 119 20.34 -3.03 2.60
N ALA A 120 19.79 -3.97 1.83
CA ALA A 120 20.52 -5.11 1.31
C ALA A 120 21.56 -4.72 0.24
N ASN A 121 21.24 -3.73 -0.60
CA ASN A 121 22.08 -3.29 -1.72
C ASN A 121 22.32 -1.76 -1.69
N PRO A 122 23.15 -1.25 -0.76
CA PRO A 122 23.30 0.20 -0.53
C PRO A 122 23.93 0.98 -1.68
N PHE A 123 24.61 0.31 -2.62
CA PHE A 123 25.31 0.94 -3.75
C PHE A 123 24.51 0.92 -5.07
N GLY A 124 23.31 0.32 -5.10
CA GLY A 124 22.56 0.09 -6.34
C GLY A 124 21.77 1.30 -6.88
N ASP A 125 21.65 2.39 -6.11
CA ASP A 125 20.77 3.52 -6.45
C ASP A 125 21.54 4.75 -6.99
N HIS A 126 22.89 4.70 -7.03
CA HIS A 126 23.69 5.75 -7.64
C HIS A 126 23.91 5.38 -9.12
N GLY A 127 23.24 6.09 -10.02
CA GLY A 127 23.32 5.86 -11.46
C GLY A 127 24.74 5.69 -11.99
N SER A 128 25.15 4.43 -12.13
CA SER A 128 26.21 3.98 -13.02
C SER A 128 25.97 2.49 -13.23
N THR A 129 25.06 2.19 -14.17
CA THR A 129 25.07 0.90 -14.86
C THR A 129 26.42 0.84 -15.59
N VAL A 130 27.45 0.35 -14.89
CA VAL A 130 28.58 -0.26 -15.55
C VAL A 130 28.03 -1.61 -16.01
N ALA A 131 27.58 -1.66 -17.26
CA ALA A 131 27.30 -2.91 -17.91
C ALA A 131 28.58 -3.75 -17.86
N VAL A 132 28.64 -4.72 -16.94
CA VAL A 132 29.66 -5.75 -16.99
C VAL A 132 29.32 -6.59 -18.22
N THR A 133 29.91 -6.21 -19.35
CA THR A 133 29.95 -7.04 -20.55
C THR A 133 30.84 -8.24 -20.20
N THR A 134 30.24 -9.29 -19.66
CA THR A 134 30.91 -10.60 -19.64
C THR A 134 30.90 -11.09 -21.08
N ASN A 135 31.90 -10.63 -21.84
CA ASN A 135 32.28 -11.27 -23.10
C ASN A 135 32.64 -12.71 -22.74
N TRP A 136 31.87 -13.66 -23.26
CA TRP A 136 32.21 -15.07 -23.24
C TRP A 136 33.42 -15.26 -24.16
N GLU A 137 34.62 -15.14 -23.62
CA GLU A 137 35.83 -15.57 -24.33
C GLU A 137 35.80 -17.09 -24.46
N THR A 138 35.48 -17.50 -25.69
CA THR A 138 35.94 -18.68 -26.42
C THR A 138 36.66 -19.74 -25.58
N PHE A 139 35.97 -20.86 -25.33
CA PHE A 139 36.69 -22.10 -25.06
C PHE A 139 37.27 -22.61 -26.38
N ASP A 140 38.59 -22.72 -26.41
CA ASP A 140 39.32 -23.40 -27.47
C ASP A 140 39.06 -24.90 -27.32
N SER A 141 38.26 -25.46 -28.21
CA SER A 141 38.25 -26.90 -28.45
C SER A 141 38.25 -27.13 -29.93
N GLY A 142 39.48 -27.34 -30.41
CA GLY A 142 39.73 -27.83 -31.74
C GLY A 142 39.02 -29.15 -32.00
N VAL A 143 38.22 -29.16 -33.05
CA VAL A 143 38.31 -30.12 -34.16
C VAL A 143 37.78 -29.41 -35.40
N GLY A 144 38.57 -29.42 -36.48
CA GLY A 144 38.41 -28.52 -37.61
C GLY A 144 37.27 -28.83 -38.58
N SER A 145 37.01 -27.88 -39.47
CA SER A 145 36.99 -28.11 -40.93
C SER A 145 36.69 -26.79 -41.65
N LEU A 146 37.12 -26.75 -42.92
CA LEU A 146 37.39 -25.60 -43.79
C LEU A 146 36.15 -24.84 -44.32
N THR A 147 36.43 -23.59 -44.73
CA THR A 147 35.74 -22.70 -45.70
C THR A 147 34.82 -21.58 -45.17
N PRO A 148 35.06 -20.30 -45.57
CA PRO A 148 34.19 -19.17 -45.27
C PRO A 148 33.27 -18.83 -46.47
N PRO A 149 32.03 -18.32 -46.25
CA PRO A 149 31.38 -17.48 -47.23
C PRO A 149 31.46 -16.00 -46.83
N SER A 150 31.64 -15.20 -47.87
CA SER A 150 31.89 -13.76 -47.90
C SER A 150 30.77 -12.88 -47.33
N SER A 151 31.20 -11.68 -46.94
CA SER A 151 30.40 -10.49 -46.69
C SER A 151 29.43 -10.16 -47.84
N SER A 152 28.16 -9.90 -47.52
CA SER A 152 27.32 -9.01 -48.30
C SER A 152 26.17 -8.43 -47.48
N SER A 153 26.00 -7.13 -47.68
CA SER A 153 25.08 -6.23 -47.02
C SER A 153 23.59 -6.55 -47.22
N SER A 154 22.80 -5.94 -46.34
CA SER A 154 21.52 -5.27 -46.60
C SER A 154 20.21 -5.95 -46.14
N SER A 155 19.56 -5.21 -45.23
CA SER A 155 18.14 -4.81 -45.21
C SER A 155 17.01 -5.84 -45.02
N PHE A 156 16.26 -5.58 -43.93
CA PHE A 156 14.79 -5.44 -43.89
C PHE A 156 13.93 -6.71 -44.03
N THR A 157 13.21 -7.09 -42.97
CA THR A 157 11.73 -7.12 -42.95
C THR A 157 11.15 -7.50 -41.56
N LYS A 158 10.26 -6.61 -41.09
CA LYS A 158 9.07 -6.70 -40.21
C LYS A 158 8.85 -7.86 -39.20
N PRO A 159 8.41 -7.55 -37.96
CA PRO A 159 7.90 -8.53 -37.00
C PRO A 159 6.44 -8.88 -37.26
N THR A 160 6.08 -10.17 -37.18
CA THR A 160 4.69 -10.63 -37.20
C THR A 160 4.26 -10.96 -35.78
N GLN A 161 3.24 -10.24 -35.32
CA GLN A 161 2.54 -10.39 -34.05
C GLN A 161 1.42 -11.42 -34.24
N ASP A 162 1.45 -12.51 -33.49
CA ASP A 162 0.31 -13.43 -33.37
C ASP A 162 0.24 -13.94 -31.93
N TRP A 163 -0.64 -13.34 -31.13
CA TRP A 163 -0.94 -13.72 -29.75
C TRP A 163 -2.45 -13.55 -29.48
N GLU A 164 -3.30 -14.23 -30.24
CA GLU A 164 -4.71 -14.42 -29.87
C GLU A 164 -5.20 -15.82 -30.27
N ARG A 165 -5.02 -16.80 -29.38
CA ARG A 165 -5.95 -17.94 -29.25
C ARG A 165 -5.59 -18.82 -28.06
N PHE A 166 -6.42 -18.82 -27.03
CA PHE A 166 -6.74 -20.03 -26.27
C PHE A 166 -8.21 -19.96 -25.85
N GLU A 167 -8.91 -21.06 -26.09
CA GLU A 167 -10.34 -21.28 -25.83
C GLU A 167 -10.65 -21.52 -24.35
#